data_AF-A0A3D2JBI0-F1
#
_entry.id   AF-A0A3D2JBI0-F1
#
_cell.length_a   1.000
_cell.length_b   1.000
_cell.length_c   1.000
_cell.angle_alpha   90.00
_cell.angle_beta   90.00
_cell.angle_gamma   90.00
#
_symmetry.space_group_name_H-M   'P 1'
#
loop_
_entity.id
_entity.type
_entity.pdbx_description
1 polymer ?
#
loop_
_entity_poly.entity_id
_entity_poly.type
_entity_poly.pdbx_seq_one_letter_code
_entity_poly.pdbx_strand_id
1 'polypeptide(L)'
;TVRRDIHSYDFAFPGATHSDGLQNPQLTIFATSLAQAAPHLKLLQGRLPSTTSFKNALEIMLTAETAGQLGVGLNSEISFIYNYYLNPPPAQPEQIRLQARVVGIFDTGKENVTYWHGENFNPQYFQQSSGTTATTITTDTFFVADTALLDLIDTISHNSHITSTFSMFDDEIDWFYTLAPLKIDISQLGSLISRLTNLQATISKLSNSSGASFPYSSLNSIDMLSPLVNTINQASTLERFRERVNASRIPVAIITIQVIALLLFVVSLLVDLLIECQVDVIAVLRSRGASRCQIFSALLVQCAALCLFAVIVGLLLVPSVVQWITQRDLPTTQLDALRLITDTPFKAVLSVGWYALAAAVVALLTMSLSLIRATRMDALSVRRESAHSTHISLWQRLRLDLVLGVVALVGYLLSLYLTSIGSLLNANMKATISTPLTLIAPTFLVLALMLLLLRFFPLLLQSGAWL
;
A
#
# COMPACT_ATOMS: atom_id res chain seq x y z
N THR A 1 13.21 -12.24 0.88
CA THR A 1 13.82 -13.49 0.36
C THR A 1 13.78 -13.43 -1.14
N VAL A 2 14.75 -14.06 -1.82
CA VAL A 2 14.79 -14.10 -3.30
C VAL A 2 14.72 -15.57 -3.69
N ARG A 3 13.74 -15.91 -4.54
CA ARG A 3 13.65 -17.22 -5.18
C ARG A 3 14.10 -17.09 -6.63
N ARG A 4 14.86 -18.08 -7.11
CA ARG A 4 15.26 -18.20 -8.51
C ARG A 4 14.62 -19.46 -9.09
N ASP A 5 13.89 -19.29 -10.18
CA ASP A 5 13.31 -20.38 -10.94
C ASP A 5 13.89 -20.33 -12.37
N ILE A 6 14.03 -21.50 -13.00
CA ILE A 6 14.53 -21.67 -14.36
C ILE A 6 13.47 -22.47 -15.11
N HIS A 7 13.02 -21.93 -16.24
CA HIS A 7 12.12 -22.60 -17.17
C HIS A 7 12.89 -22.84 -18.46
N SER A 8 12.97 -24.10 -18.89
CA SER A 8 13.58 -24.45 -20.16
C SER A 8 12.64 -25.27 -21.04
N TYR A 9 12.61 -24.92 -22.32
CA TYR A 9 11.58 -25.34 -23.27
C TYR A 9 12.15 -26.16 -24.44
N ASP A 10 13.45 -26.39 -24.45
CA ASP A 10 14.18 -27.07 -25.53
C ASP A 10 14.15 -28.60 -25.49
N PHE A 11 13.44 -29.14 -24.52
CA PHE A 11 13.35 -30.57 -24.29
C PHE A 11 12.16 -31.17 -25.04
N ALA A 12 12.32 -32.41 -25.52
CA ALA A 12 11.27 -33.13 -26.23
C ALA A 12 11.33 -34.64 -26.00
N PHE A 13 10.22 -35.34 -26.23
CA PHE A 13 10.21 -36.81 -26.21
C PHE A 13 10.82 -37.39 -27.50
N PRO A 14 11.47 -38.57 -27.44
CA PRO A 14 12.04 -39.20 -28.63
C PRO A 14 10.98 -39.52 -29.69
N GLY A 15 11.25 -39.16 -30.94
CA GLY A 15 10.31 -39.37 -32.07
C GLY A 15 9.38 -38.20 -32.35
N ALA A 16 9.44 -37.14 -31.54
CA ALA A 16 8.84 -35.86 -31.90
C ALA A 16 9.59 -35.27 -33.11
N THR A 17 8.90 -35.12 -34.24
CA THR A 17 9.44 -34.38 -35.39
C THR A 17 9.22 -32.90 -35.16
N HIS A 18 10.31 -32.12 -35.14
CA HIS A 18 10.28 -30.66 -35.33
C HIS A 18 9.91 -30.33 -36.78
N SER A 19 8.75 -30.83 -37.23
CA SER A 19 8.20 -30.57 -38.54
C SER A 19 7.16 -29.47 -38.37
N ASP A 20 7.54 -28.29 -38.83
CA ASP A 20 6.79 -27.03 -38.91
C ASP A 20 6.88 -26.17 -37.65
N GLY A 21 7.44 -24.97 -37.83
CA GLY A 21 7.76 -23.98 -36.78
C GLY A 21 6.54 -23.57 -35.96
N LEU A 22 6.27 -24.31 -34.89
CA LEU A 22 5.09 -24.17 -34.06
C LEU A 22 5.54 -23.96 -32.61
N GLN A 23 5.05 -22.84 -32.08
CA GLN A 23 5.59 -22.06 -30.95
C GLN A 23 5.52 -22.72 -29.56
N ASN A 24 5.16 -24.01 -29.44
CA ASN A 24 4.85 -24.60 -28.14
C ASN A 24 5.72 -25.83 -27.83
N PRO A 25 6.47 -25.83 -26.72
CA PRO A 25 7.30 -26.96 -26.31
C PRO A 25 6.44 -28.14 -25.84
N GLN A 26 6.86 -29.37 -26.15
CA GLN A 26 6.17 -30.58 -25.68
C GLN A 26 6.55 -30.95 -24.24
N LEU A 27 7.74 -30.54 -23.80
CA LEU A 27 8.27 -30.82 -22.48
C LEU A 27 8.96 -29.58 -21.93
N THR A 28 8.52 -29.14 -20.76
CA THR A 28 9.11 -28.03 -20.01
C THR A 28 9.86 -28.57 -18.81
N ILE A 29 11.11 -28.15 -18.62
CA ILE A 29 11.83 -28.40 -17.37
C ILE A 29 11.70 -27.16 -16.49
N PHE A 30 11.07 -27.34 -15.34
CA PHE A 30 11.01 -26.35 -14.27
C PHE A 30 12.05 -26.70 -13.20
N ALA A 31 13.02 -25.82 -12.97
CA ALA A 31 14.04 -26.03 -11.98
C ALA A 31 14.09 -24.90 -10.95
N THR A 32 14.12 -25.26 -9.67
CA THR A 32 14.14 -24.28 -8.56
C THR A 32 15.02 -24.78 -7.41
N SER A 33 15.29 -23.91 -6.45
CA SER A 33 16.02 -24.26 -5.24
C SER A 33 15.17 -25.17 -4.35
N LEU A 34 15.53 -26.46 -4.27
CA LEU A 34 14.82 -27.44 -3.44
C LEU A 34 14.77 -27.06 -1.94
N ALA A 35 15.80 -26.38 -1.44
CA ALA A 35 15.82 -25.90 -0.06
C ALA A 35 14.71 -24.87 0.24
N GLN A 36 14.38 -24.03 -0.75
CA GLN A 36 13.31 -23.04 -0.63
C GLN A 36 11.94 -23.65 -0.99
N ALA A 37 11.90 -24.55 -1.97
CA ALA A 37 10.66 -25.16 -2.46
C ALA A 37 10.09 -26.25 -1.53
N ALA A 38 10.93 -27.03 -0.84
CA ALA A 38 10.51 -28.15 0.00
C ALA A 38 9.35 -27.85 0.99
N PRO A 39 9.34 -26.75 1.77
CA PRO A 39 8.22 -26.45 2.67
C PRO A 39 6.91 -26.09 1.95
N HIS A 40 6.97 -25.76 0.66
CA HIS A 40 5.84 -25.35 -0.17
C HIS A 40 5.35 -26.44 -1.13
N LEU A 41 5.90 -27.66 -1.01
CA LEU A 41 5.51 -28.84 -1.78
C LEU A 41 4.88 -29.88 -0.86
N LYS A 42 3.78 -30.47 -1.31
CA LYS A 42 3.19 -31.64 -0.68
C LYS A 42 3.61 -32.88 -1.46
N LEU A 43 4.53 -33.63 -0.88
CA LEU A 43 4.96 -34.90 -1.47
C LEU A 43 3.86 -35.95 -1.27
N LEU A 44 3.33 -36.49 -2.36
CA LEU A 44 2.35 -37.57 -2.34
C LEU A 44 3.04 -38.93 -2.24
N GLN A 45 4.14 -39.11 -2.98
CA GLN A 45 4.95 -40.33 -2.96
C GLN A 45 6.42 -40.02 -3.27
N GLY A 46 7.36 -40.82 -2.74
CA GLY A 46 8.78 -40.77 -3.10
C GLY A 46 9.61 -39.80 -2.26
N ARG A 47 10.54 -39.08 -2.90
CA ARG A 47 11.45 -38.09 -2.29
C ARG A 47 11.72 -36.91 -3.22
N LEU A 48 12.34 -35.86 -2.69
CA LEU A 48 12.87 -34.75 -3.50
C LEU A 48 14.04 -35.23 -4.39
N PRO A 49 14.22 -34.63 -5.58
CA PRO A 49 15.30 -34.98 -6.50
C PRO A 49 16.66 -34.56 -5.96
N SER A 50 17.69 -35.25 -6.43
CA SER A 50 19.08 -34.90 -6.13
C SER A 50 19.44 -33.53 -6.71
N THR A 51 20.38 -32.85 -6.07
CA THR A 51 20.94 -31.57 -6.50
C THR A 51 22.10 -31.73 -7.50
N THR A 52 22.44 -32.96 -7.89
CA THR A 52 23.51 -33.26 -8.85
C THR A 52 22.98 -34.16 -9.96
N SER A 53 23.45 -33.92 -11.18
CA SER A 53 23.22 -34.82 -12.30
C SER A 53 24.17 -36.02 -12.24
N PHE A 54 23.77 -37.18 -12.76
CA PHE A 54 24.67 -38.34 -12.88
C PHE A 54 24.55 -38.98 -14.25
N LYS A 55 25.65 -39.03 -15.01
CA LYS A 55 25.72 -39.70 -16.33
C LYS A 55 24.60 -39.29 -17.30
N ASN A 56 24.36 -37.99 -17.48
CA ASN A 56 23.29 -37.46 -18.33
C ASN A 56 21.88 -37.88 -17.89
N ALA A 57 21.73 -38.21 -16.60
CA ALA A 57 20.45 -38.52 -16.00
C ALA A 57 20.06 -37.49 -14.92
N LEU A 58 18.81 -37.03 -14.97
CA LEU A 58 18.20 -36.16 -13.98
C LEU A 58 17.23 -36.93 -13.12
N GLU A 59 17.21 -36.64 -11.82
CA GLU A 59 16.11 -37.04 -10.97
C GLU A 59 15.00 -36.00 -11.07
N ILE A 60 13.78 -36.45 -11.34
CA ILE A 60 12.63 -35.56 -11.57
C ILE A 60 11.48 -35.88 -10.63
N MET A 61 10.67 -34.85 -10.39
CA MET A 61 9.37 -34.96 -9.76
C MET A 61 8.27 -34.57 -10.74
N LEU A 62 7.12 -35.23 -10.61
CA LEU A 62 5.96 -35.03 -11.48
C LEU A 62 4.71 -34.76 -10.64
N THR A 63 3.75 -34.03 -11.20
CA THR A 63 2.40 -34.00 -10.64
C THR A 63 1.71 -35.34 -10.86
N ALA A 64 0.68 -35.65 -10.06
CA ALA A 64 -0.09 -36.88 -10.24
C ALA A 64 -0.76 -36.96 -11.62
N GLU A 65 -1.15 -35.81 -12.19
CA GLU A 65 -1.75 -35.73 -13.52
C GLU A 65 -0.72 -36.05 -14.61
N THR A 66 0.46 -35.40 -14.58
CA THR A 66 1.55 -35.69 -15.52
C THR A 66 2.02 -37.15 -15.45
N ALA A 67 2.16 -37.70 -14.25
CA ALA A 67 2.55 -39.10 -14.07
C ALA A 67 1.49 -40.07 -14.66
N GLY A 68 0.21 -39.78 -14.46
CA GLY A 68 -0.89 -40.56 -15.03
C GLY A 68 -0.94 -40.50 -16.56
N GLN A 69 -0.66 -39.34 -17.15
CA GLN A 69 -0.64 -39.18 -18.60
C GLN A 69 0.52 -39.89 -19.29
N LEU A 70 1.72 -39.77 -18.73
CA LEU A 70 2.91 -40.44 -19.26
C LEU A 70 2.90 -41.94 -18.95
N GLY A 71 1.98 -42.42 -18.12
CA GLY A 71 1.90 -43.83 -17.71
C GLY A 71 3.09 -44.25 -16.85
N VAL A 72 3.67 -43.31 -16.09
CA VAL A 72 4.91 -43.48 -15.34
C VAL A 72 4.65 -43.46 -13.83
N GLY A 73 5.51 -44.17 -13.09
CA GLY A 73 5.42 -44.30 -11.63
C GLY A 73 6.75 -44.01 -10.96
N LEU A 74 6.83 -44.24 -9.65
CA LEU A 74 8.11 -44.12 -8.95
C LEU A 74 9.17 -45.06 -9.53
N ASN A 75 10.39 -44.53 -9.68
CA ASN A 75 11.57 -45.17 -10.26
C ASN A 75 11.46 -45.51 -11.76
N SER A 76 10.43 -45.06 -12.48
CA SER A 76 10.44 -45.19 -13.93
C SER A 76 11.52 -44.30 -14.54
N GLU A 77 12.14 -44.79 -15.62
CA GLU A 77 13.08 -44.02 -16.43
C GLU A 77 12.38 -43.54 -17.71
N ILE A 78 12.49 -42.24 -17.96
CA ILE A 78 11.93 -41.56 -19.13
C ILE A 78 13.10 -41.10 -20.01
N SER A 79 13.10 -41.48 -21.28
CA SER A 79 14.03 -40.91 -22.26
C SER A 79 13.48 -39.58 -22.77
N PHE A 80 14.33 -38.56 -22.86
CA PHE A 80 14.01 -37.29 -23.52
C PHE A 80 15.24 -36.77 -24.27
N ILE A 81 15.04 -35.76 -25.11
CA ILE A 81 16.08 -35.16 -25.96
C ILE A 81 16.21 -33.69 -25.59
N TYR A 82 17.45 -33.23 -25.46
CA TYR A 82 17.78 -31.81 -25.39
C TYR A 82 18.27 -31.36 -26.76
N ASN A 83 17.59 -30.39 -27.35
CA ASN A 83 17.99 -29.76 -28.61
C ASN A 83 18.78 -28.49 -28.27
N TYR A 84 19.98 -28.32 -28.83
CA TYR A 84 20.79 -27.13 -28.57
C TYR A 84 21.63 -26.72 -29.77
N TYR A 85 22.06 -25.46 -29.80
CA TYR A 85 22.97 -24.93 -30.80
C TYR A 85 24.37 -24.69 -30.21
N LEU A 86 25.39 -24.93 -31.03
CA LEU A 86 26.80 -24.64 -30.74
C LEU A 86 27.21 -23.27 -31.29
N ASN A 87 28.31 -22.68 -30.82
CA ASN A 87 28.89 -21.45 -31.40
C ASN A 87 30.37 -21.67 -31.81
N PRO A 88 30.77 -21.39 -33.07
CA PRO A 88 29.93 -21.01 -34.22
C PRO A 88 29.14 -22.23 -34.74
N PRO A 89 27.88 -22.08 -35.17
CA PRO A 89 26.98 -23.22 -35.31
C PRO A 89 27.15 -23.97 -36.64
N PRO A 90 26.84 -25.27 -36.65
CA PRO A 90 26.33 -25.95 -37.84
C PRO A 90 24.91 -25.47 -38.20
N ALA A 91 24.46 -25.67 -39.43
CA ALA A 91 23.15 -25.22 -39.92
C ALA A 91 21.91 -25.89 -39.25
N GLN A 92 22.12 -26.81 -38.28
CA GLN A 92 21.06 -27.57 -37.61
C GLN A 92 21.36 -27.75 -36.11
N PRO A 93 20.34 -27.87 -35.25
CA PRO A 93 20.53 -28.12 -33.82
C PRO A 93 21.17 -29.49 -33.58
N GLU A 94 22.06 -29.57 -32.60
CA GLU A 94 22.52 -30.84 -32.07
C GLU A 94 21.49 -31.42 -31.10
N GLN A 95 21.46 -32.75 -31.03
CA GLN A 95 20.53 -33.48 -30.17
C GLN A 95 21.31 -34.44 -29.28
N ILE A 96 21.06 -34.36 -27.98
CA ILE A 96 21.57 -35.33 -27.01
C ILE A 96 20.42 -36.01 -26.29
N ARG A 97 20.50 -37.34 -26.20
CA ARG A 97 19.53 -38.15 -25.47
C ARG A 97 19.87 -38.18 -23.99
N LEU A 98 18.90 -37.82 -23.16
CA LEU A 98 19.00 -37.76 -21.72
C LEU A 98 18.03 -38.75 -21.07
N GLN A 99 18.27 -39.05 -19.79
CA GLN A 99 17.38 -39.92 -19.01
C GLN A 99 16.84 -39.18 -17.79
N ALA A 100 15.57 -39.39 -17.49
CA ALA A 100 14.91 -38.82 -16.32
C ALA A 100 14.42 -39.96 -15.44
N ARG A 101 14.85 -40.00 -14.18
CA ARG A 101 14.35 -40.95 -13.19
C ARG A 101 13.30 -40.27 -12.32
N VAL A 102 12.08 -40.81 -12.33
CA VAL A 102 11.00 -40.30 -11.49
C VAL A 102 11.25 -40.72 -10.04
N VAL A 103 11.53 -39.75 -9.17
CA VAL A 103 11.83 -40.02 -7.75
C VAL A 103 10.75 -39.54 -6.78
N GLY A 104 9.81 -38.72 -7.25
CA GLY A 104 8.71 -38.25 -6.45
C GLY A 104 7.50 -37.82 -7.25
N ILE A 105 6.32 -37.96 -6.65
CA ILE A 105 5.06 -37.41 -7.14
C ILE A 105 4.59 -36.36 -6.13
N PHE A 106 4.24 -35.18 -6.61
CA PHE A 106 3.88 -34.04 -5.75
C PHE A 106 2.59 -33.35 -6.13
N ASP A 107 2.16 -32.50 -5.21
CA ASP A 107 1.10 -31.51 -5.35
C ASP A 107 1.60 -30.20 -4.73
N THR A 108 1.23 -29.05 -5.28
CA THR A 108 1.59 -27.74 -4.74
C THR A 108 0.77 -27.40 -3.49
N GLY A 109 -0.41 -28.02 -3.33
CA GLY A 109 -1.29 -27.78 -2.21
C GLY A 109 -1.94 -26.39 -2.26
N LYS A 110 -3.25 -26.32 -1.97
CA LYS A 110 -4.04 -25.08 -2.10
C LYS A 110 -3.56 -23.91 -1.24
N GLU A 111 -2.81 -24.19 -0.16
CA GLU A 111 -2.28 -23.19 0.77
C GLU A 111 -1.05 -22.46 0.21
N ASN A 112 -0.31 -23.05 -0.75
CA ASN A 112 0.93 -22.49 -1.30
C ASN A 112 0.74 -21.81 -2.67
N VAL A 113 -0.50 -21.58 -3.11
CA VAL A 113 -0.79 -20.95 -4.41
C VAL A 113 -0.09 -19.59 -4.56
N THR A 114 0.02 -18.82 -3.48
CA THR A 114 0.73 -17.53 -3.49
C THR A 114 2.25 -17.70 -3.66
N TYR A 115 2.83 -18.75 -3.09
CA TYR A 115 4.25 -19.04 -3.29
C TYR A 115 4.49 -19.39 -4.77
N TRP A 116 3.69 -20.28 -5.35
CA TRP A 116 3.84 -20.70 -6.74
C TRP A 116 3.25 -19.73 -7.78
N HIS A 117 2.83 -18.54 -7.37
CA HIS A 117 2.23 -17.52 -8.26
C HIS A 117 1.02 -18.01 -9.09
N GLY A 118 0.31 -19.03 -8.62
CA GLY A 118 -0.81 -19.64 -9.35
C GLY A 118 -0.43 -20.89 -10.15
N GLU A 119 0.85 -21.22 -10.28
CA GLU A 119 1.31 -22.40 -11.00
C GLU A 119 0.96 -23.69 -10.25
N ASN A 120 0.45 -24.66 -10.99
CA ASN A 120 0.12 -26.01 -10.49
C ASN A 120 1.00 -27.11 -11.07
N PHE A 121 1.82 -26.80 -12.08
CA PHE A 121 2.71 -27.72 -12.80
C PHE A 121 2.01 -28.93 -13.43
N ASN A 122 0.69 -28.86 -13.60
CA ASN A 122 -0.07 -29.89 -14.31
C ASN A 122 0.14 -29.75 -15.83
N PRO A 123 -0.14 -30.81 -16.61
CA PRO A 123 -0.06 -30.76 -18.06
C PRO A 123 -0.91 -29.63 -18.65
N GLN A 124 -0.31 -28.85 -19.54
CA GLN A 124 -1.01 -27.77 -20.25
C GLN A 124 -1.44 -28.25 -21.64
N TYR A 125 -2.61 -27.83 -22.09
CA TYR A 125 -3.19 -28.25 -23.37
C TYR A 125 -3.39 -27.05 -24.28
N PHE A 126 -2.74 -27.10 -25.44
CA PHE A 126 -2.82 -26.07 -26.47
C PHE A 126 -3.57 -26.61 -27.68
N GLN A 127 -4.56 -25.86 -28.15
CA GLN A 127 -5.23 -26.17 -29.41
C GLN A 127 -4.54 -25.42 -30.54
N GLN A 128 -4.06 -26.16 -31.52
CA GLN A 128 -3.42 -25.61 -32.70
C GLN A 128 -4.21 -25.98 -33.95
N SER A 129 -4.68 -24.95 -34.66
CA SER A 129 -5.42 -25.12 -35.90
C SER A 129 -4.52 -24.81 -37.08
N SER A 130 -4.17 -25.83 -37.86
CA SER A 130 -3.49 -25.69 -39.15
C SER A 130 -4.49 -26.05 -40.25
N GLY A 131 -5.03 -25.05 -40.92
CA GLY A 131 -6.09 -25.24 -41.91
C GLY A 131 -7.39 -25.77 -41.28
N THR A 132 -7.90 -26.90 -41.79
CA THR A 132 -9.13 -27.57 -41.31
C THR A 132 -8.92 -28.58 -40.18
N THR A 133 -7.66 -28.87 -39.82
CA THR A 133 -7.31 -29.82 -38.75
C THR A 133 -6.89 -29.09 -37.48
N ALA A 134 -7.63 -29.34 -36.39
CA ALA A 134 -7.22 -28.96 -35.05
C ALA A 134 -6.43 -30.11 -34.43
N THR A 135 -5.22 -29.80 -33.96
CA THR A 135 -4.36 -30.72 -33.21
C THR A 135 -4.21 -30.19 -31.79
N THR A 136 -4.31 -31.09 -30.81
CA THR A 136 -4.07 -30.74 -29.40
C THR A 136 -2.63 -31.09 -29.06
N ILE A 137 -1.85 -30.10 -28.63
CA ILE A 137 -0.49 -30.26 -28.13
C ILE A 137 -0.56 -30.25 -26.61
N THR A 138 0.08 -31.22 -25.97
CA THR A 138 0.26 -31.28 -24.52
C THR A 138 1.67 -30.86 -24.18
N THR A 139 1.81 -30.03 -23.14
CA THR A 139 3.09 -29.65 -22.56
C THR A 139 3.17 -30.20 -21.14
N ASP A 140 4.08 -31.14 -20.93
CA ASP A 140 4.34 -31.74 -19.63
C ASP A 140 5.45 -30.98 -18.89
N THR A 141 5.36 -30.90 -17.56
CA THR A 141 6.37 -30.20 -16.75
C THR A 141 7.15 -31.17 -15.88
N PHE A 142 8.48 -31.19 -16.02
CA PHE A 142 9.40 -31.91 -15.15
C PHE A 142 9.95 -30.98 -14.08
N PHE A 143 9.72 -31.33 -12.81
CA PHE A 143 10.22 -30.56 -11.68
C PHE A 143 11.58 -31.09 -11.24
N VAL A 144 12.61 -30.23 -11.26
CA VAL A 144 14.02 -30.62 -11.03
C VAL A 144 14.71 -29.65 -10.06
N ALA A 145 15.82 -30.06 -9.47
CA ALA A 145 16.70 -29.13 -8.75
C ALA A 145 17.41 -28.18 -9.73
N ASP A 146 17.42 -26.88 -9.44
CA ASP A 146 18.14 -25.87 -10.23
C ASP A 146 19.62 -26.22 -10.45
N THR A 147 20.28 -26.65 -9.39
CA THR A 147 21.68 -27.09 -9.39
C THR A 147 21.93 -28.32 -10.25
N ALA A 148 21.01 -29.29 -10.28
CA ALA A 148 21.16 -30.49 -11.09
C ALA A 148 20.99 -30.20 -12.59
N LEU A 149 20.07 -29.30 -12.96
CA LEU A 149 19.90 -28.86 -14.34
C LEU A 149 21.14 -28.10 -14.84
N LEU A 150 21.64 -27.15 -14.05
CA LEU A 150 22.84 -26.40 -14.41
C LEU A 150 24.08 -27.30 -14.53
N ASP A 151 24.28 -28.23 -13.61
CA ASP A 151 25.36 -29.23 -13.64
C ASP A 151 25.28 -30.12 -14.89
N LEU A 152 24.08 -30.49 -15.32
CA LEU A 152 23.86 -31.23 -16.57
C LEU A 152 24.27 -30.40 -17.79
N ILE A 153 23.85 -29.14 -17.86
CA ILE A 153 24.17 -28.25 -18.99
C ILE A 153 25.69 -27.98 -19.05
N ASP A 154 26.32 -27.72 -17.90
CA ASP A 154 27.77 -27.53 -17.79
C ASP A 154 28.54 -28.78 -18.24
N THR A 155 28.07 -29.97 -17.85
CA THR A 155 28.66 -31.25 -18.28
C THR A 155 28.56 -31.44 -19.80
N ILE A 156 27.41 -31.08 -20.40
CA ILE A 156 27.23 -31.14 -21.86
C ILE A 156 28.19 -30.17 -22.55
N SER A 157 28.25 -28.92 -22.08
CA SER A 157 29.15 -27.91 -22.65
C SER A 157 30.62 -28.36 -22.58
N HIS A 158 31.04 -28.94 -21.46
CA HIS A 158 32.40 -29.42 -21.28
C HIS A 158 32.74 -30.61 -22.19
N ASN A 159 31.82 -31.58 -22.30
CA ASN A 159 31.98 -32.76 -23.16
C ASN A 159 32.03 -32.40 -24.65
N SER A 160 31.31 -31.36 -25.06
CA SER A 160 31.30 -30.84 -26.42
C SER A 160 32.41 -29.81 -26.69
N HIS A 161 33.32 -29.58 -25.73
CA HIS A 161 34.44 -28.63 -25.82
C HIS A 161 34.03 -27.19 -26.19
N ILE A 162 32.84 -26.77 -25.79
CA ILE A 162 32.29 -25.44 -26.04
C ILE A 162 32.07 -24.67 -24.74
N THR A 163 31.99 -23.34 -24.86
CA THR A 163 31.82 -22.44 -23.71
C THR A 163 30.36 -22.25 -23.31
N SER A 164 29.41 -22.48 -24.23
CA SER A 164 27.97 -22.30 -23.97
C SER A 164 27.13 -23.03 -25.02
N THR A 165 26.02 -23.62 -24.58
CA THR A 165 24.93 -24.06 -25.45
C THR A 165 23.93 -22.91 -25.61
N PHE A 166 23.27 -22.84 -26.76
CA PHE A 166 22.19 -21.89 -27.01
C PHE A 166 20.89 -22.63 -27.26
N SER A 167 19.81 -22.13 -26.67
CA SER A 167 18.50 -22.74 -26.83
C SER A 167 17.77 -22.24 -28.08
N MET A 168 16.88 -23.08 -28.61
CA MET A 168 16.01 -22.73 -29.73
C MET A 168 14.82 -21.88 -29.28
N PHE A 169 14.24 -22.24 -28.12
CA PHE A 169 13.19 -21.49 -27.43
C PHE A 169 13.83 -20.57 -26.38
N ASP A 170 13.15 -19.48 -26.05
CA ASP A 170 13.62 -18.56 -25.02
C ASP A 170 13.54 -19.25 -23.64
N ASP A 171 14.67 -19.73 -23.12
CA ASP A 171 14.77 -20.22 -21.75
C ASP A 171 14.68 -19.03 -20.78
N GLU A 172 13.85 -19.15 -19.76
CA GLU A 172 13.54 -18.06 -18.82
C GLU A 172 14.22 -18.32 -17.47
N ILE A 173 14.85 -17.27 -16.91
CA ILE A 173 15.35 -17.29 -15.54
C ILE A 173 14.64 -16.18 -14.77
N ASP A 174 13.82 -16.60 -13.80
CA ASP A 174 12.98 -15.70 -13.02
C ASP A 174 13.54 -15.49 -11.62
N TRP A 175 13.61 -14.23 -11.19
CA TRP A 175 13.93 -13.87 -9.82
C TRP A 175 12.73 -13.21 -9.14
N PHE A 176 12.18 -13.91 -8.14
CA PHE A 176 11.04 -13.43 -7.38
C PHE A 176 11.49 -12.67 -6.13
N TYR A 177 11.12 -11.39 -6.06
CA TYR A 177 11.39 -10.51 -4.93
C TYR A 177 10.11 -10.20 -4.15
N THR A 178 10.04 -10.65 -2.90
CA THR A 178 8.91 -10.34 -2.00
C THR A 178 9.19 -9.09 -1.19
N LEU A 179 8.30 -8.09 -1.22
CA LEU A 179 8.37 -6.96 -0.29
C LEU A 179 7.83 -7.37 1.09
N ALA A 180 8.50 -6.92 2.14
CA ALA A 180 8.04 -7.07 3.53
C ALA A 180 7.28 -5.80 3.93
N PRO A 181 5.93 -5.77 3.83
CA PRO A 181 5.15 -4.55 4.04
C PRO A 181 5.32 -3.96 5.45
N LEU A 182 5.64 -4.80 6.44
CA LEU A 182 5.84 -4.40 7.83
C LEU A 182 7.05 -3.52 8.09
N LYS A 183 7.99 -3.48 7.13
CA LYS A 183 9.18 -2.63 7.20
C LYS A 183 9.00 -1.33 6.42
N ILE A 184 7.86 -1.13 5.78
CA ILE A 184 7.60 -0.01 4.88
C ILE A 184 6.70 0.98 5.61
N ASP A 185 7.25 2.15 5.92
CA ASP A 185 6.47 3.25 6.48
C ASP A 185 5.85 4.10 5.36
N ILE A 186 4.69 4.70 5.65
CA ILE A 186 3.98 5.57 4.71
C ILE A 186 4.82 6.79 4.32
N SER A 187 5.71 7.24 5.22
CA SER A 187 6.67 8.33 4.98
C SER A 187 7.65 7.99 3.85
N GLN A 188 8.00 6.71 3.71
CA GLN A 188 8.96 6.21 2.73
C GLN A 188 8.31 5.85 1.38
N LEU A 189 6.98 5.81 1.30
CA LEU A 189 6.22 5.40 0.12
C LEU A 189 6.68 6.11 -1.16
N GLY A 190 6.86 7.43 -1.12
CA GLY A 190 7.32 8.19 -2.28
C GLY A 190 8.72 7.78 -2.74
N SER A 191 9.64 7.57 -1.80
CA SER A 191 11.00 7.12 -2.12
C SER A 191 11.04 5.70 -2.69
N LEU A 192 10.16 4.82 -2.21
CA LEU A 192 10.02 3.46 -2.71
C LEU A 192 9.51 3.47 -4.15
N ILE A 193 8.46 4.24 -4.43
CA ILE A 193 7.92 4.42 -5.79
C ILE A 193 9.03 4.92 -6.73
N SER A 194 9.76 5.98 -6.36
CA SER A 194 10.85 6.50 -7.20
C SER A 194 11.96 5.48 -7.45
N ARG A 195 12.35 4.70 -6.44
CA ARG A 195 13.36 3.64 -6.59
C ARG A 195 12.91 2.53 -7.53
N LEU A 196 11.65 2.10 -7.42
CA LEU A 196 11.07 1.09 -8.31
C LEU A 196 10.97 1.60 -9.76
N THR A 197 10.55 2.84 -9.96
CA THR A 197 10.51 3.46 -11.30
C THR A 197 11.90 3.58 -11.91
N ASN A 198 12.91 3.96 -11.12
CA ASN A 198 14.29 4.04 -11.59
C ASN A 198 14.86 2.65 -11.94
N LEU A 199 14.53 1.63 -11.15
CA LEU A 199 14.90 0.25 -11.43
C LEU A 199 14.25 -0.22 -12.74
N GLN A 200 12.95 0.03 -12.94
CA GLN A 200 12.25 -0.30 -14.19
C GLN A 200 12.92 0.39 -15.40
N ALA A 201 13.25 1.67 -15.28
CA ALA A 201 13.91 2.43 -16.35
C ALA A 201 15.33 1.93 -16.63
N THR A 202 16.00 1.32 -15.65
CA THR A 202 17.31 0.70 -15.83
C THR A 202 17.17 -0.63 -16.57
N ILE A 203 16.23 -1.48 -16.15
CA ILE A 203 15.94 -2.77 -16.80
C ILE A 203 15.54 -2.56 -18.27
N SER A 204 14.65 -1.62 -18.56
CA SER A 204 14.23 -1.35 -19.94
C SER A 204 15.37 -0.84 -20.84
N LYS A 205 16.36 -0.12 -20.27
CA LYS A 205 17.58 0.25 -21.00
C LYS A 205 18.46 -0.95 -21.31
N LEU A 206 18.61 -1.89 -20.38
CA LEU A 206 19.36 -3.12 -20.64
C LEU A 206 18.65 -3.95 -21.73
N SER A 207 17.33 -4.10 -21.65
CA SER A 207 16.53 -4.82 -22.65
C SER A 207 16.67 -4.23 -24.06
N ASN A 208 16.69 -2.90 -24.20
CA ASN A 208 16.89 -2.26 -25.51
C ASN A 208 18.33 -2.39 -26.07
N SER A 209 19.28 -2.89 -25.29
CA SER A 209 20.69 -3.03 -25.69
C SER A 209 21.07 -4.45 -26.14
N SER A 210 20.21 -5.46 -25.95
CA SER A 210 20.40 -6.83 -26.44
C SER A 210 20.10 -6.95 -27.94
N GLY A 211 20.84 -6.22 -28.77
CA GLY A 211 20.75 -6.28 -30.24
C GLY A 211 21.55 -7.43 -30.85
N ALA A 212 21.50 -8.64 -30.29
CA ALA A 212 22.17 -9.80 -30.86
C ALA A 212 21.20 -10.60 -31.74
N SER A 213 21.65 -10.93 -32.95
CA SER A 213 20.93 -11.78 -33.90
C SER A 213 20.78 -13.19 -33.32
N PHE A 214 19.53 -13.65 -33.18
CA PHE A 214 19.20 -15.06 -32.97
C PHE A 214 20.02 -15.96 -33.92
N PRO A 215 20.55 -17.11 -33.45
CA PRO A 215 20.43 -17.71 -32.11
C PRO A 215 21.56 -17.34 -31.11
N TYR A 216 22.31 -16.24 -31.32
CA TYR A 216 23.57 -15.98 -30.59
C TYR A 216 23.47 -14.98 -29.44
N SER A 217 22.26 -14.68 -28.96
CA SER A 217 22.08 -13.82 -27.79
C SER A 217 22.15 -14.68 -26.53
N SER A 218 23.16 -14.48 -25.69
CA SER A 218 23.18 -15.06 -24.33
C SER A 218 22.08 -14.48 -23.43
N LEU A 219 21.44 -13.40 -23.89
CA LEU A 219 20.38 -12.68 -23.21
C LEU A 219 19.53 -12.01 -24.28
N ASN A 220 18.31 -12.51 -24.48
CA ASN A 220 17.39 -12.03 -25.49
C ASN A 220 16.59 -10.81 -24.99
N SER A 221 15.91 -10.97 -23.86
CA SER A 221 15.17 -9.90 -23.18
C SER A 221 15.43 -9.91 -21.67
N ILE A 222 15.28 -8.75 -21.03
CA ILE A 222 15.13 -8.66 -19.57
C ILE A 222 13.90 -7.83 -19.31
N ASP A 223 12.93 -8.41 -18.65
CA ASP A 223 11.70 -7.73 -18.27
C ASP A 223 11.50 -7.77 -16.75
N MET A 224 10.67 -6.85 -16.27
CA MET A 224 10.22 -6.85 -14.89
C MET A 224 8.71 -6.77 -14.85
N LEU A 225 8.08 -7.84 -14.40
CA LEU A 225 6.65 -7.87 -14.10
C LEU A 225 6.41 -7.58 -12.62
N SER A 226 5.66 -6.51 -12.34
CA SER A 226 5.17 -6.27 -10.98
C SER A 226 3.90 -5.41 -10.98
N PRO A 227 2.87 -5.77 -10.21
CA PRO A 227 1.70 -4.90 -10.03
C PRO A 227 2.03 -3.61 -9.27
N LEU A 228 3.20 -3.54 -8.64
CA LEU A 228 3.70 -2.40 -7.86
C LEU A 228 4.35 -1.33 -8.74
N VAL A 229 4.58 -1.62 -10.01
CA VAL A 229 5.28 -0.76 -10.96
C VAL A 229 4.33 -0.37 -12.10
N ASN A 230 4.54 0.80 -12.69
CA ASN A 230 3.66 1.31 -13.72
C ASN A 230 3.81 0.46 -14.99
N THR A 231 2.68 0.06 -15.59
CA THR A 231 2.65 -0.52 -16.92
C THR A 231 2.22 0.54 -17.93
N ILE A 232 2.52 0.31 -19.23
CA ILE A 232 2.33 1.29 -20.32
C ILE A 232 0.93 1.94 -20.31
N ASN A 233 -0.09 1.21 -19.83
CA ASN A 233 -1.48 1.64 -19.84
C ASN A 233 -2.13 1.74 -18.46
N GLN A 234 -1.43 1.42 -17.36
CA GLN A 234 -2.04 1.39 -16.03
C GLN A 234 -1.10 1.92 -14.94
N ALA A 235 -1.62 2.84 -14.14
CA ALA A 235 -0.97 3.26 -12.90
C ALA A 235 -0.84 2.08 -11.93
N SER A 236 0.33 1.94 -11.33
CA SER A 236 0.65 0.91 -10.35
C SER A 236 -0.31 0.94 -9.15
N THR A 237 -0.45 -0.20 -8.48
CA THR A 237 -1.19 -0.27 -7.20
C THR A 237 -0.63 0.69 -6.16
N LEU A 238 0.69 0.93 -6.17
CA LEU A 238 1.38 1.83 -5.26
C LEU A 238 1.04 3.31 -5.53
N GLU A 239 0.97 3.71 -6.80
CA GLU A 239 0.56 5.08 -7.17
C GLU A 239 -0.92 5.31 -6.85
N ARG A 240 -1.81 4.36 -7.15
CA ARG A 240 -3.23 4.45 -6.76
C ARG A 240 -3.42 4.56 -5.25
N PHE A 241 -2.62 3.81 -4.49
CA PHE A 241 -2.62 3.92 -3.04
C PHE A 241 -2.14 5.29 -2.57
N ARG A 242 -1.07 5.83 -3.15
CA ARG A 242 -0.57 7.19 -2.87
C ARG A 242 -1.62 8.25 -3.16
N GLU A 243 -2.31 8.16 -4.31
CA GLU A 243 -3.40 9.06 -4.67
C GLU A 243 -4.53 9.01 -3.64
N ARG A 244 -4.94 7.80 -3.23
CA ARG A 244 -5.99 7.61 -2.21
C ARG A 244 -5.58 8.18 -0.85
N VAL A 245 -4.34 7.99 -0.43
CA VAL A 245 -3.80 8.55 0.81
C VAL A 245 -3.77 10.07 0.75
N ASN A 246 -3.29 10.65 -0.35
CA ASN A 246 -3.25 12.11 -0.52
C ASN A 246 -4.66 12.73 -0.56
N ALA A 247 -5.59 12.11 -1.27
CA ALA A 247 -6.98 12.55 -1.32
C ALA A 247 -7.64 12.50 0.06
N SER A 248 -7.34 11.49 0.88
CA SER A 248 -7.89 11.37 2.24
C SER A 248 -7.30 12.37 3.24
N ARG A 249 -6.12 12.95 2.98
CA ARG A 249 -5.49 13.92 3.90
C ARG A 249 -6.25 15.24 3.97
N ILE A 250 -6.82 15.70 2.85
CA ILE A 250 -7.49 17.00 2.78
C ILE A 250 -8.73 17.06 3.69
N PRO A 251 -9.69 16.12 3.62
CA PRO A 251 -10.87 16.11 4.49
C PRO A 251 -10.50 15.94 5.97
N VAL A 252 -9.54 15.07 6.28
CA VAL A 252 -9.05 14.88 7.65
C VAL A 252 -8.47 16.18 8.20
N ALA A 253 -7.69 16.92 7.40
CA ALA A 253 -7.14 18.21 7.81
C ALA A 253 -8.26 19.25 8.06
N ILE A 254 -9.28 19.31 7.20
CA ILE A 254 -10.42 20.22 7.37
C ILE A 254 -11.17 19.91 8.66
N ILE A 255 -11.53 18.65 8.89
CA ILE A 255 -12.21 18.22 10.13
C ILE A 255 -11.35 18.55 11.36
N THR A 256 -10.04 18.32 11.27
CA THR A 256 -9.12 18.63 12.37
C THR A 256 -9.12 20.13 12.68
N ILE A 257 -9.02 20.99 11.67
CA ILE A 257 -9.09 22.45 11.84
C ILE A 257 -10.44 22.86 12.44
N GLN A 258 -11.54 22.26 11.98
CA GLN A 258 -12.87 22.54 12.49
C GLN A 258 -13.01 22.18 13.97
N VAL A 259 -12.57 20.98 14.35
CA VAL A 259 -12.61 20.52 15.75
C VAL A 259 -11.77 21.41 16.64
N ILE A 260 -10.57 21.81 16.18
CA ILE A 260 -9.72 22.78 16.90
C ILE A 260 -10.46 24.12 17.06
N ALA A 261 -11.06 24.66 15.99
CA ALA A 261 -11.79 25.91 16.06
C ALA A 261 -12.96 25.87 17.05
N LEU A 262 -13.72 24.76 17.08
CA LEU A 262 -14.80 24.54 18.04
C LEU A 262 -14.27 24.50 19.48
N LEU A 263 -13.19 23.74 19.70
CA LEU A 263 -12.54 23.65 21.00
C LEU A 263 -12.10 25.03 21.50
N LEU A 264 -11.44 25.82 20.64
CA LEU A 264 -10.99 27.16 20.98
C LEU A 264 -12.14 28.09 21.35
N PHE A 265 -13.26 28.00 20.63
CA PHE A 265 -14.47 28.74 20.96
C PHE A 265 -15.02 28.35 22.34
N VAL A 266 -15.21 27.05 22.60
CA VAL A 266 -15.74 26.57 23.88
C VAL A 266 -14.82 26.95 25.03
N VAL A 267 -13.51 26.84 24.83
CA VAL A 267 -12.49 27.28 25.80
C VAL A 267 -12.63 28.77 26.09
N SER A 268 -12.81 29.62 25.07
CA SER A 268 -12.98 31.05 25.27
C SER A 268 -14.22 31.38 26.12
N LEU A 269 -15.34 30.70 25.86
CA LEU A 269 -16.59 30.86 26.61
C LEU A 269 -16.40 30.42 28.07
N LEU A 270 -15.75 29.27 28.30
CA LEU A 270 -15.47 28.77 29.65
C LEU A 270 -14.53 29.70 30.43
N VAL A 271 -13.55 30.33 29.76
CA VAL A 271 -12.68 31.32 30.40
C VAL A 271 -13.47 32.56 30.81
N ASP A 272 -14.37 33.05 29.96
CA ASP A 272 -15.21 34.20 30.29
C ASP A 272 -16.13 33.90 31.49
N LEU A 273 -16.77 32.71 31.51
CA LEU A 273 -17.57 32.25 32.66
C LEU A 273 -16.74 32.09 33.93
N LEU A 274 -15.52 31.55 33.81
CA LEU A 274 -14.61 31.37 34.95
C LEU A 274 -14.26 32.73 35.57
N ILE A 275 -14.02 33.74 34.75
CA ILE A 275 -13.71 35.11 35.21
C ILE A 275 -14.93 35.70 35.92
N GLU A 276 -16.13 35.57 35.34
CA GLU A 276 -17.38 36.05 35.94
C GLU A 276 -17.63 35.44 37.31
N CYS A 277 -17.43 34.12 37.46
CA CYS A 277 -17.53 33.45 38.77
C CYS A 277 -16.44 33.89 39.78
N GLN A 278 -15.30 34.40 39.32
CA GLN A 278 -14.19 34.81 40.18
C GLN A 278 -14.12 36.33 40.44
N VAL A 279 -15.06 37.13 39.92
CA VAL A 279 -15.06 38.60 40.04
C VAL A 279 -14.94 39.04 41.51
N ASP A 280 -15.69 38.42 42.41
CA ASP A 280 -15.67 38.76 43.85
C ASP A 280 -14.30 38.51 44.49
N VAL A 281 -13.66 37.39 44.13
CA VAL A 281 -12.32 37.03 44.63
C VAL A 281 -11.26 37.99 44.08
N ILE A 282 -11.37 38.34 42.80
CA ILE A 282 -10.49 39.30 42.14
C ILE A 282 -10.64 40.69 42.79
N ALA A 283 -11.87 41.11 43.13
CA ALA A 283 -12.14 42.37 43.82
C ALA A 283 -11.50 42.43 45.21
N VAL A 284 -11.61 41.33 45.99
CA VAL A 284 -10.95 41.22 47.30
C VAL A 284 -9.42 41.26 47.18
N LEU A 285 -8.84 40.49 46.25
CA LEU A 285 -7.38 40.49 46.02
C LEU A 285 -6.86 41.87 45.61
N ARG A 286 -7.60 42.57 44.76
CA ARG A 286 -7.26 43.94 44.33
C ARG A 286 -7.36 44.95 45.47
N SER A 287 -8.35 44.81 46.37
CA SER A 287 -8.47 45.65 47.58
C SER A 287 -7.31 45.48 48.56
N ARG A 288 -6.65 44.32 48.53
CA ARG A 288 -5.44 44.00 49.32
C ARG A 288 -4.14 44.42 48.64
N GLY A 289 -4.20 45.17 47.54
CA GLY A 289 -3.04 45.75 46.86
C GLY A 289 -2.38 44.85 45.81
N ALA A 290 -3.01 43.73 45.41
CA ALA A 290 -2.48 42.88 44.36
C ALA A 290 -2.44 43.62 43.00
N SER A 291 -1.31 43.52 42.29
CA SER A 291 -1.16 44.15 40.98
C SER A 291 -1.90 43.36 39.89
N ARG A 292 -2.33 44.04 38.81
CA ARG A 292 -3.02 43.39 37.67
C ARG A 292 -2.20 42.25 37.06
N CYS A 293 -0.87 42.39 37.04
CA CYS A 293 0.04 41.39 36.49
C CYS A 293 0.10 40.14 37.38
N GLN A 294 0.02 40.29 38.70
CA GLN A 294 -0.03 39.17 39.65
C GLN A 294 -1.33 38.36 39.51
N ILE A 295 -2.47 39.06 39.37
CA ILE A 295 -3.77 38.40 39.16
C ILE A 295 -3.79 37.66 37.83
N PHE A 296 -3.32 38.30 36.74
CA PHE A 296 -3.18 37.66 35.43
C PHE A 296 -2.28 36.42 35.47
N SER A 297 -1.11 36.53 36.11
CA SER A 297 -0.18 35.40 36.21
C SER A 297 -0.76 34.24 37.00
N ALA A 298 -1.53 34.49 38.07
CA ALA A 298 -2.17 33.44 38.85
C ALA A 298 -3.21 32.66 38.02
N LEU A 299 -4.04 33.38 37.25
CA LEU A 299 -5.01 32.78 36.33
C LEU A 299 -4.33 32.03 35.17
N LEU A 300 -3.23 32.56 34.63
CA LEU A 300 -2.46 31.89 33.57
C LEU A 300 -1.88 30.56 34.07
N VAL A 301 -1.35 30.53 35.29
CA VAL A 301 -0.83 29.28 35.90
C VAL A 301 -1.93 28.23 36.08
N GLN A 302 -3.15 28.62 36.44
CA GLN A 302 -4.28 27.69 36.50
C GLN A 302 -4.59 27.09 35.11
N CYS A 303 -4.66 27.93 34.07
CA CYS A 303 -4.87 27.46 32.69
C CYS A 303 -3.73 26.55 32.20
N ALA A 304 -2.48 26.87 32.54
CA ALA A 304 -1.31 26.06 32.20
C ALA A 304 -1.33 24.68 32.87
N ALA A 305 -1.68 24.62 34.16
CA ALA A 305 -1.85 23.37 34.88
C ALA A 305 -2.95 22.50 34.25
N LEU A 306 -4.07 23.13 33.86
CA LEU A 306 -5.19 22.44 33.23
C LEU A 306 -4.84 21.91 31.83
N CYS A 307 -4.09 22.66 31.03
CA CYS A 307 -3.56 22.20 29.74
C CYS A 307 -2.58 21.03 29.91
N LEU A 308 -1.67 21.10 30.88
CA LEU A 308 -0.74 20.01 31.16
C LEU A 308 -1.49 18.72 31.53
N PHE A 309 -2.48 18.83 32.40
CA PHE A 309 -3.33 17.70 32.79
C PHE A 309 -4.08 17.13 31.58
N ALA A 310 -4.64 17.98 30.72
CA ALA A 310 -5.33 17.55 29.51
C ALA A 310 -4.41 16.79 28.54
N VAL A 311 -3.14 17.22 28.38
CA VAL A 311 -2.16 16.51 27.53
C VAL A 311 -1.83 15.13 28.10
N ILE A 312 -1.59 15.02 29.41
CA ILE A 312 -1.26 13.74 30.06
C ILE A 312 -2.43 12.76 29.92
N VAL A 313 -3.64 13.22 30.22
CA VAL A 313 -4.85 12.40 30.10
C VAL A 313 -5.12 12.03 28.63
N GLY A 314 -4.96 12.97 27.70
CA GLY A 314 -5.12 12.72 26.27
C GLY A 314 -4.17 11.65 25.75
N LEU A 315 -2.88 11.74 26.11
CA LEU A 315 -1.86 10.76 25.70
C LEU A 315 -2.19 9.35 26.20
N LEU A 316 -2.77 9.23 27.40
CA LEU A 316 -3.16 7.95 27.99
C LEU A 316 -4.44 7.38 27.38
N LEU A 317 -5.40 8.23 27.00
CA LEU A 317 -6.69 7.80 26.46
C LEU A 317 -6.66 7.48 24.96
N VAL A 318 -5.81 8.15 24.18
CA VAL A 318 -5.77 7.99 22.70
C VAL A 318 -5.60 6.53 22.26
N PRO A 319 -4.62 5.74 22.76
CA PRO A 319 -4.46 4.34 22.34
C PRO A 319 -5.74 3.51 22.54
N SER A 320 -6.37 3.67 23.70
CA SER A 320 -7.57 2.91 24.09
C SER A 320 -8.75 3.23 23.19
N VAL A 321 -8.97 4.52 22.89
CA VAL A 321 -10.05 4.97 22.00
C VAL A 321 -9.82 4.51 20.57
N VAL A 322 -8.59 4.63 20.06
CA VAL A 322 -8.24 4.17 18.71
C VAL A 322 -8.45 2.67 18.57
N GLN A 323 -8.02 1.89 19.56
CA GLN A 323 -8.21 0.44 19.57
C GLN A 323 -9.70 0.08 19.58
N TRP A 324 -10.50 0.78 20.38
CA TRP A 324 -11.94 0.53 20.49
C TRP A 324 -12.70 0.82 19.19
N ILE A 325 -12.44 1.97 18.55
CA ILE A 325 -13.04 2.33 17.25
C ILE A 325 -12.61 1.33 16.18
N THR A 326 -11.33 1.00 16.15
CA THR A 326 -10.76 0.08 15.16
C THR A 326 -11.44 -1.28 15.19
N GLN A 327 -11.65 -1.85 16.38
CA GLN A 327 -12.23 -3.17 16.53
C GLN A 327 -13.70 -3.24 16.07
N ARG A 328 -14.40 -2.11 16.05
CA ARG A 328 -15.82 -2.04 15.74
C ARG A 328 -16.10 -1.78 14.26
N ASP A 329 -15.32 -0.89 13.65
CA ASP A 329 -15.64 -0.35 12.33
C ASP A 329 -14.80 -0.94 11.18
N LEU A 330 -13.70 -1.65 11.47
CA LEU A 330 -12.85 -2.27 10.44
C LEU A 330 -13.19 -3.75 10.19
N PRO A 331 -13.26 -4.20 8.91
CA PRO A 331 -13.37 -5.61 8.56
C PRO A 331 -12.17 -6.43 9.08
N THR A 332 -12.40 -7.69 9.44
CA THR A 332 -11.38 -8.61 10.01
C THR A 332 -10.10 -8.75 9.19
N THR A 333 -10.16 -8.55 7.86
CA THR A 333 -9.00 -8.60 6.95
C THR A 333 -8.10 -7.37 7.03
N GLN A 334 -8.61 -6.23 7.50
CA GLN A 334 -7.83 -4.99 7.74
C GLN A 334 -7.34 -4.88 9.18
N LEU A 335 -7.92 -5.66 10.09
CA LEU A 335 -7.50 -5.76 11.49
C LEU A 335 -6.10 -6.36 11.66
N ASP A 336 -5.66 -7.29 10.80
CA ASP A 336 -4.31 -7.85 10.89
C ASP A 336 -3.24 -6.81 10.52
N ALA A 337 -3.46 -6.03 9.46
CA ALA A 337 -2.56 -4.93 9.10
C ALA A 337 -2.46 -3.87 10.21
N LEU A 338 -3.55 -3.59 10.94
CA LEU A 338 -3.53 -2.64 12.05
C LEU A 338 -3.03 -3.25 13.37
N ARG A 339 -3.29 -4.53 13.64
CA ARG A 339 -2.74 -5.25 14.81
C ARG A 339 -1.22 -5.19 14.82
N LEU A 340 -0.58 -5.37 13.66
CA LEU A 340 0.88 -5.28 13.56
C LEU A 340 1.46 -3.85 13.76
N ILE A 341 0.66 -2.80 13.62
CA ILE A 341 1.03 -1.42 13.99
C ILE A 341 0.73 -1.14 15.47
N THR A 342 -0.29 -1.79 16.01
CA THR A 342 -0.77 -1.63 17.39
C THR A 342 0.08 -2.40 18.41
N ASP A 343 1.00 -3.27 17.99
CA ASP A 343 1.95 -3.97 18.87
C ASP A 343 2.93 -3.03 19.59
N THR A 344 3.09 -1.79 19.14
CA THR A 344 3.83 -0.74 19.87
C THR A 344 3.06 0.58 19.93
N PRO A 345 1.91 0.63 20.64
CA PRO A 345 1.00 1.77 20.59
C PRO A 345 1.67 3.05 21.12
N PHE A 346 2.58 2.88 22.08
CA PHE A 346 3.33 3.98 22.67
C PHE A 346 4.33 4.62 21.70
N LYS A 347 4.99 3.84 20.83
CA LYS A 347 5.90 4.38 19.80
C LYS A 347 5.12 5.14 18.72
N ALA A 348 3.98 4.61 18.31
CA ALA A 348 3.10 5.27 17.35
C ALA A 348 2.59 6.61 17.90
N VAL A 349 2.11 6.64 19.14
CA VAL A 349 1.65 7.89 19.79
C VAL A 349 2.79 8.90 19.96
N LEU A 350 3.99 8.45 20.35
CA LEU A 350 5.14 9.35 20.50
C LEU A 350 5.56 9.99 19.16
N SER A 351 5.45 9.25 18.05
CA SER A 351 5.77 9.78 16.72
C SER A 351 4.85 10.94 16.29
N VAL A 352 3.61 10.94 16.80
CA VAL A 352 2.59 11.98 16.57
C VAL A 352 2.58 13.02 17.70
N GLY A 353 3.42 12.86 18.74
CA GLY A 353 3.44 13.72 19.93
C GLY A 353 3.66 15.21 19.66
N TRP A 354 4.29 15.56 18.53
CA TRP A 354 4.46 16.97 18.13
C TRP A 354 3.12 17.67 17.89
N TYR A 355 2.10 16.96 17.37
CA TYR A 355 0.76 17.52 17.19
C TYR A 355 0.09 17.82 18.53
N ALA A 356 0.28 16.96 19.53
CA ALA A 356 -0.24 17.18 20.88
C ALA A 356 0.41 18.42 21.52
N LEU A 357 1.73 18.59 21.34
CA LEU A 357 2.46 19.76 21.81
C LEU A 357 1.99 21.03 21.11
N ALA A 358 1.85 21.00 19.77
CA ALA A 358 1.34 22.12 18.99
C ALA A 358 -0.08 22.53 19.43
N ALA A 359 -0.98 21.55 19.65
CA ALA A 359 -2.33 21.80 20.13
C ALA A 359 -2.34 22.44 21.53
N ALA A 360 -1.49 21.95 22.44
CA ALA A 360 -1.36 22.51 23.79
C ALA A 360 -0.89 23.98 23.77
N VAL A 361 0.08 24.30 22.92
CA VAL A 361 0.57 25.68 22.76
C VAL A 361 -0.54 26.60 22.21
N VAL A 362 -1.27 26.14 21.20
CA VAL A 362 -2.38 26.92 20.62
C VAL A 362 -3.50 27.14 21.64
N ALA A 363 -3.84 26.12 22.44
CA ALA A 363 -4.82 26.25 23.53
C ALA A 363 -4.36 27.24 24.61
N LEU A 364 -3.08 27.21 24.99
CA LEU A 364 -2.53 28.17 25.96
C LEU A 364 -2.55 29.60 25.44
N LEU A 365 -2.16 29.81 24.17
CA LEU A 365 -2.17 31.13 23.56
C LEU A 365 -3.57 31.71 23.48
N THR A 366 -4.56 30.89 23.13
CA THR A 366 -5.96 31.33 23.03
C THR A 366 -6.57 31.64 24.39
N MET A 367 -6.36 30.77 25.40
CA MET A 367 -6.76 31.06 26.78
C MET A 367 -6.11 32.36 27.29
N SER A 368 -4.81 32.54 27.03
CA SER A 368 -4.10 33.77 27.37
C SER A 368 -4.70 35.00 26.68
N LEU A 369 -5.08 34.89 25.40
CA LEU A 369 -5.68 36.00 24.65
C LEU A 369 -7.05 36.39 25.21
N SER A 370 -7.90 35.41 25.54
CA SER A 370 -9.19 35.64 26.19
C SER A 370 -9.02 36.30 27.55
N LEU A 371 -8.07 35.81 28.36
CA LEU A 371 -7.78 36.36 29.68
C LEU A 371 -7.29 37.82 29.61
N ILE A 372 -6.46 38.17 28.63
CA ILE A 372 -6.02 39.56 28.41
C ILE A 372 -7.19 40.46 28.03
N ARG A 373 -8.10 39.98 27.17
CA ARG A 373 -9.29 40.77 26.76
C ARG A 373 -10.20 41.04 27.95
N ALA A 374 -10.55 40.01 28.70
CA ALA A 374 -11.42 40.11 29.87
C ALA A 374 -10.83 41.01 30.96
N THR A 375 -9.55 40.83 31.31
CA THR A 375 -8.89 41.64 32.36
C THR A 375 -8.67 43.10 31.97
N ARG A 376 -8.56 43.42 30.66
CA ARG A 376 -8.49 44.80 30.16
C ARG A 376 -9.83 45.52 30.21
N MET A 377 -10.93 44.78 30.05
CA MET A 377 -12.27 45.33 30.08
C MET A 377 -12.74 45.64 31.51
N ASP A 378 -12.07 45.11 32.54
CA ASP A 378 -12.54 45.23 33.92
C ASP A 378 -11.73 46.17 34.84
N ALA A 379 -12.17 47.42 34.90
CA ALA A 379 -11.90 48.31 36.05
C ALA A 379 -12.80 49.55 36.13
N LEU A 380 -13.39 50.02 35.03
CA LEU A 380 -14.12 51.31 34.98
C LEU A 380 -15.47 51.27 34.25
N SER A 381 -15.76 50.23 33.45
CA SER A 381 -16.99 50.07 32.64
C SER A 381 -18.10 49.31 33.37
N VAL A 382 -17.78 48.31 34.20
CA VAL A 382 -18.80 47.47 34.87
C VAL A 382 -19.73 48.24 35.82
N ARG A 383 -19.36 49.44 36.29
CA ARG A 383 -20.24 50.30 37.09
C ARG A 383 -21.04 51.33 36.29
N ARG A 384 -20.83 51.43 34.97
CA ARG A 384 -21.49 52.41 34.09
C ARG A 384 -22.31 51.76 32.96
N GLU A 385 -22.06 50.50 32.63
CA GLU A 385 -22.75 49.78 31.55
C GLU A 385 -24.10 49.16 31.94
N SER A 386 -24.49 49.12 33.22
CA SER A 386 -25.80 48.60 33.64
C SER A 386 -26.99 49.44 33.16
N ALA A 387 -26.77 50.50 32.37
CA ALA A 387 -27.80 51.36 31.82
C ALA A 387 -27.91 51.36 30.28
N HIS A 388 -26.92 50.87 29.51
CA HIS A 388 -27.08 50.69 28.05
C HIS A 388 -26.08 49.68 27.46
N SER A 389 -26.59 48.53 26.98
CA SER A 389 -25.81 47.51 26.29
C SER A 389 -25.73 47.78 24.78
N THR A 390 -24.71 48.50 24.31
CA THR A 390 -24.48 48.69 22.86
C THR A 390 -23.01 48.58 22.48
N HIS A 391 -22.36 47.47 22.81
CA HIS A 391 -21.13 47.05 22.13
C HIS A 391 -21.37 45.78 21.31
N ILE A 392 -21.86 45.98 20.08
CA ILE A 392 -21.93 44.94 19.06
C ILE A 392 -20.48 44.53 18.73
N SER A 393 -20.18 43.23 18.89
CA SER A 393 -18.84 42.69 18.65
C SER A 393 -18.39 42.95 17.21
N LEU A 394 -17.10 43.27 17.01
CA LEU A 394 -16.54 43.55 15.67
C LEU A 394 -16.76 42.41 14.67
N TRP A 395 -16.94 41.17 15.16
CA TRP A 395 -17.29 39.98 14.35
C TRP A 395 -18.72 40.03 13.79
N GLN A 396 -19.70 40.54 14.55
CA GLN A 396 -21.07 40.77 14.05
C GLN A 396 -21.12 41.88 12.99
N ARG A 397 -20.21 42.86 13.05
CA ARG A 397 -20.19 43.99 12.11
C ARG A 397 -19.67 43.62 10.72
N LEU A 398 -18.82 42.60 10.60
CA LEU A 398 -18.16 42.23 9.35
C LEU A 398 -18.90 41.16 8.51
N ARG A 399 -20.02 40.59 8.97
CA ARG A 399 -20.81 39.53 8.26
C ARG A 399 -19.95 38.41 7.64
N LEU A 400 -18.76 38.14 8.20
CA LEU A 400 -17.80 37.16 7.67
C LEU A 400 -18.38 35.73 7.66
N ASP A 401 -19.23 35.39 8.63
CA ASP A 401 -19.94 34.10 8.67
C ASP A 401 -20.91 33.89 7.50
N LEU A 402 -21.55 34.97 7.02
CA LEU A 402 -22.49 34.86 5.90
C LEU A 402 -21.74 34.69 4.58
N VAL A 403 -20.60 35.35 4.44
CA VAL A 403 -19.69 35.14 3.30
C VAL A 403 -19.12 33.72 3.32
N LEU A 404 -18.69 33.22 4.49
CA LEU A 404 -18.14 31.87 4.61
C LEU A 404 -19.21 30.78 4.39
N GLY A 405 -20.44 31.00 4.88
CA GLY A 405 -21.58 30.12 4.63
C GLY A 405 -21.98 30.07 3.14
N VAL A 406 -21.99 31.21 2.45
CA VAL A 406 -22.25 31.26 1.00
C VAL A 406 -21.14 30.57 0.22
N VAL A 407 -19.87 30.79 0.57
CA VAL A 407 -18.73 30.12 -0.07
C VAL A 407 -18.79 28.60 0.14
N ALA A 408 -19.14 28.14 1.34
CA ALA A 408 -19.31 26.72 1.64
C ALA A 408 -20.50 26.09 0.89
N LEU A 409 -21.62 26.81 0.79
CA LEU A 409 -22.82 26.35 0.07
C LEU A 409 -22.56 26.27 -1.44
N VAL A 410 -21.86 27.26 -2.02
CA VAL A 410 -21.43 27.23 -3.43
C VAL A 410 -20.44 26.09 -3.67
N GLY A 411 -19.48 25.86 -2.77
CA GLY A 411 -18.56 24.73 -2.85
C GLY A 411 -19.26 23.37 -2.78
N TYR A 412 -20.28 23.25 -1.92
CA TYR A 412 -21.12 22.06 -1.81
C TYR A 412 -21.94 21.80 -3.08
N LEU A 413 -22.62 22.83 -3.61
CA LEU A 413 -23.39 22.71 -4.85
C LEU A 413 -22.51 22.37 -6.05
N LEU A 414 -21.31 22.97 -6.14
CA LEU A 414 -20.35 22.67 -7.20
C LEU A 414 -19.86 21.22 -7.13
N SER A 415 -19.62 20.70 -5.91
CA SER A 415 -19.26 19.30 -5.69
C SER A 415 -20.37 18.33 -6.09
N LEU A 416 -21.61 18.63 -5.71
CA LEU A 416 -22.79 17.85 -6.08
C LEU A 416 -23.00 17.83 -7.60
N TYR A 417 -22.76 18.97 -8.26
CA TYR A 417 -22.81 19.11 -9.72
C TYR A 417 -21.72 18.29 -10.43
N LEU A 418 -20.48 18.35 -9.94
CA LEU A 418 -19.36 17.56 -10.48
C LEU A 418 -19.55 16.05 -10.27
N THR A 419 -20.21 15.65 -9.18
CA THR A 419 -20.55 14.26 -8.91
C THR A 419 -21.61 13.73 -9.89
N SER A 420 -22.63 14.54 -10.18
CA SER A 420 -23.70 14.21 -11.13
C SER A 420 -23.21 14.13 -12.58
N ILE A 421 -22.19 14.90 -12.96
CA ILE A 421 -21.58 14.87 -14.31
C ILE A 421 -20.46 13.83 -14.42
N GLY A 422 -19.97 13.32 -13.29
CA GLY A 422 -18.88 12.34 -13.21
C GLY A 422 -19.19 10.96 -13.81
N SER A 423 -20.39 10.70 -14.34
CA SER A 423 -20.67 9.51 -15.16
C SER A 423 -20.15 9.63 -16.59
N LEU A 424 -19.81 10.85 -17.05
CA LEU A 424 -19.38 11.15 -18.42
C LEU A 424 -17.88 11.56 -18.53
N LEU A 425 -17.13 11.60 -17.43
CA LEU A 425 -15.70 11.96 -17.42
C LEU A 425 -14.77 10.74 -17.29
N ASN A 426 -13.70 10.73 -18.08
CA ASN A 426 -12.61 9.74 -18.08
C ASN A 426 -12.06 9.47 -16.66
N ALA A 427 -11.75 8.21 -16.38
CA ALA A 427 -11.31 7.69 -15.08
C ALA A 427 -10.14 8.47 -14.44
N ASN A 428 -9.22 9.01 -15.25
CA ASN A 428 -8.04 9.74 -14.78
C ASN A 428 -8.38 11.16 -14.23
N MET A 429 -9.39 11.84 -14.77
CA MET A 429 -9.84 13.14 -14.24
C MET A 429 -10.80 12.98 -13.06
N LYS A 430 -11.57 11.89 -13.04
CA LYS A 430 -12.47 11.54 -11.95
C LYS A 430 -11.71 11.29 -10.64
N ALA A 431 -10.61 10.53 -10.69
CA ALA A 431 -9.77 10.26 -9.53
C ALA A 431 -9.12 11.54 -8.94
N THR A 432 -8.62 12.40 -9.82
CA THR A 432 -7.81 13.58 -9.44
C THR A 432 -8.64 14.73 -8.85
N ILE A 433 -9.89 14.94 -9.31
CA ILE A 433 -10.68 16.13 -8.94
C ILE A 433 -11.98 15.77 -8.20
N SER A 434 -12.70 14.74 -8.62
CA SER A 434 -14.05 14.48 -8.08
C SER A 434 -14.05 13.83 -6.70
N THR A 435 -13.12 12.91 -6.43
CA THR A 435 -12.97 12.20 -5.15
C THR A 435 -12.60 13.11 -3.97
N PRO A 436 -11.60 14.01 -4.08
CA PRO A 436 -11.33 14.94 -3.00
C PRO A 436 -12.48 15.94 -2.80
N LEU A 437 -13.09 16.44 -3.88
CA LEU A 437 -14.14 17.46 -3.78
C LEU A 437 -15.46 16.93 -3.18
N THR A 438 -15.79 15.66 -3.41
CA THR A 438 -16.96 14.99 -2.80
C THR A 438 -16.80 14.77 -1.30
N LEU A 439 -15.58 14.56 -0.80
CA LEU A 439 -15.33 14.51 0.64
C LEU A 439 -15.22 15.90 1.27
N ILE A 440 -14.68 16.89 0.55
CA ILE A 440 -14.52 18.28 1.04
C ILE A 440 -15.88 18.95 1.27
N ALA A 441 -16.82 18.77 0.34
CA ALA A 441 -18.13 19.41 0.37
C ALA A 441 -18.93 19.19 1.68
N PRO A 442 -19.15 17.96 2.17
CA PRO A 442 -19.85 17.75 3.44
C PRO A 442 -19.07 18.33 4.63
N THR A 443 -17.74 18.35 4.61
CA THR A 443 -16.96 18.95 5.71
C THR A 443 -17.10 20.47 5.77
N PHE A 444 -17.09 21.16 4.62
CA PHE A 444 -17.38 22.60 4.57
C PHE A 444 -18.83 22.92 4.94
N LEU A 445 -19.78 22.05 4.60
CA LEU A 445 -21.17 22.18 5.03
C LEU A 445 -21.31 22.08 6.55
N VAL A 446 -20.63 21.13 7.19
CA VAL A 446 -20.60 21.00 8.65
C VAL A 446 -19.89 22.22 9.29
N LEU A 447 -18.82 22.74 8.69
CA LEU A 447 -18.16 23.97 9.14
C LEU A 447 -19.11 25.18 9.08
N ALA A 448 -19.81 25.34 7.96
CA ALA A 448 -20.78 26.42 7.77
C ALA A 448 -21.97 26.29 8.75
N LEU A 449 -22.48 25.08 8.93
CA LEU A 449 -23.57 24.79 9.86
C LEU A 449 -23.16 25.07 11.31
N MET A 450 -21.93 24.72 11.68
CA MET A 450 -21.37 25.01 13.01
C MET A 450 -21.30 26.52 13.27
N LEU A 451 -20.76 27.30 12.34
CA LEU A 451 -20.70 28.78 12.48
C LEU A 451 -22.09 29.41 12.50
N LEU A 452 -23.02 28.87 11.72
CA LEU A 452 -24.41 29.28 11.73
C LEU A 452 -25.07 29.02 13.10
N LEU A 453 -24.90 27.83 13.68
CA LEU A 453 -25.39 27.47 15.02
C LEU A 453 -24.83 28.40 16.11
N LEU A 454 -23.52 28.67 16.06
CA LEU A 454 -22.83 29.62 16.93
C LEU A 454 -23.47 31.02 16.91
N ARG A 455 -23.94 31.45 15.74
CA ARG A 455 -24.62 32.73 15.57
C ARG A 455 -26.08 32.73 16.00
N PHE A 456 -26.78 31.60 15.86
CA PHE A 456 -28.15 31.46 16.33
C PHE A 456 -28.25 31.33 17.85
N PHE A 457 -27.18 30.89 18.53
CA PHE A 457 -27.13 30.78 19.98
C PHE A 457 -27.55 32.06 20.74
N PRO A 458 -27.00 33.27 20.46
CA PRO A 458 -27.44 34.50 21.12
C PRO A 458 -28.89 34.89 20.79
N LEU A 459 -29.40 34.55 19.60
CA LEU A 459 -30.79 34.82 19.20
C LEU A 459 -31.77 33.89 19.93
N LEU A 460 -31.38 32.64 20.15
CA LEU A 460 -32.15 31.68 20.95
C LEU A 460 -32.21 32.11 22.43
N LEU A 461 -31.12 32.63 22.98
CA LEU A 461 -31.12 33.18 24.34
C LEU A 461 -32.01 34.42 24.46
N GLN A 462 -32.04 35.30 23.46
CA GLN A 462 -32.95 36.46 23.46
C GLN A 462 -34.42 36.07 23.34
N SER A 463 -34.75 35.07 22.52
CA SER A 463 -36.13 34.58 22.37
C SER A 463 -36.61 33.80 23.60
N GLY A 464 -35.73 33.04 24.25
CA GLY A 464 -36.01 32.38 25.52
C GLY A 464 -36.15 33.33 26.71
N ALA A 465 -35.50 34.51 26.68
CA ALA A 465 -35.69 35.55 27.70
C ALA A 465 -36.96 36.40 27.49
N TRP A 466 -37.59 36.29 26.31
CA TRP A 466 -38.85 36.96 25.99
C TRP A 466 -40.09 36.13 26.35
N LEU A 467 -39.91 34.81 26.49
CA LEU A 467 -40.86 33.85 27.05
C LEU A 467 -40.71 33.79 28.58
#